data_AF-A0A9R1GHT7-F1
#
_entry.id   AF-A0A9R1GHT7-F1
#
_cell.length_a   1.000
_cell.length_b   1.000
_cell.length_c   1.000
_cell.angle_alpha   90.00
_cell.angle_beta   90.00
_cell.angle_gamma   90.00
#
_symmetry.space_group_name_H-M   'P 1'
#
loop_
_entity.id
_entity.type
_entity.pdbx_description
1 polymer ?
#
loop_
_entity_poly.entity_id
_entity_poly.type
_entity_poly.pdbx_seq_one_letter_code
_entity_poly.pdbx_strand_id
1 'polypeptide(L)'
;MENCFANKQATGYAMATSVPLGTPIVVEDKDKPNVMEGHGTTDEVLQHLPRSSSVLPTTSVTQDPSPTSNKKRKRASGLTEEDTIQCSNMIDAMHEIASAINNTCHAETHPDLYKAVMDLIVFDQNDRLAVLDYLIEHKAKGLNFVKMNDEVRKASFKRILKANPDLL
;
A
#
# COMPACT_ATOMS: atom_id res chain seq x y z
N MET A 1 12.57 -11.73 -47.65
CA MET A 1 11.33 -11.38 -46.93
C MET A 1 11.79 -10.62 -45.70
N GLU A 2 12.04 -9.32 -45.90
CA GLU A 2 12.61 -8.41 -44.90
C GLU A 2 11.53 -7.96 -43.91
N ASN A 3 11.92 -7.81 -42.65
CA ASN A 3 11.05 -7.45 -41.53
C ASN A 3 10.72 -5.95 -41.58
N CYS A 4 9.52 -5.60 -42.09
CA CYS A 4 9.04 -4.22 -42.24
C CYS A 4 8.49 -3.56 -40.95
N PHE A 5 8.97 -3.91 -39.76
CA PHE A 5 8.60 -3.19 -38.55
C PHE A 5 9.61 -2.08 -38.25
N ALA A 6 9.70 -1.13 -39.18
CA ALA A 6 10.34 0.15 -38.93
C ALA A 6 9.44 0.99 -38.01
N ASN A 7 10.01 1.37 -36.87
CA ASN A 7 9.55 2.31 -35.85
C ASN A 7 8.55 3.37 -36.38
N LYS A 8 7.25 3.18 -36.11
CA LYS A 8 6.20 4.14 -36.46
C LYS A 8 5.94 5.04 -35.26
N GLN A 9 6.57 6.21 -35.21
CA GLN A 9 6.04 7.30 -34.38
C GLN A 9 4.70 7.71 -34.98
N ALA A 10 3.62 7.51 -34.23
CA ALA A 10 2.26 7.80 -34.69
C ALA A 10 2.02 9.32 -34.67
N THR A 11 2.23 9.99 -35.80
CA THR A 11 1.74 11.36 -36.01
C THR A 11 0.29 11.28 -36.50
N GLY A 12 -0.66 11.40 -35.57
CA GLY A 12 -2.09 11.48 -35.91
C GLY A 12 -2.48 12.90 -36.32
N TYR A 13 -3.22 13.04 -37.42
CA TYR A 13 -3.91 14.28 -37.79
C TYR A 13 -5.38 14.20 -37.33
N ALA A 14 -5.93 15.30 -36.81
CA ALA A 14 -7.35 15.36 -36.46
C ALA A 14 -8.18 15.37 -37.76
N MET A 15 -9.07 14.38 -37.94
CA MET A 15 -9.81 14.12 -39.19
C MET A 15 -10.88 15.19 -39.56
N ALA A 16 -10.77 16.42 -39.04
CA ALA A 16 -11.66 17.55 -39.36
C ALA A 16 -10.97 18.93 -39.35
N THR A 17 -9.73 19.04 -38.85
CA THR A 17 -8.94 20.27 -38.93
C THR A 17 -7.51 19.88 -39.30
N SER A 18 -6.97 20.49 -40.35
CA SER A 18 -5.64 20.17 -40.92
C SER A 18 -4.45 20.59 -40.03
N VAL A 19 -4.60 20.54 -38.71
CA VAL A 19 -3.61 20.95 -37.72
C VAL A 19 -2.93 19.71 -37.14
N PRO A 20 -1.58 19.65 -37.11
CA PRO A 20 -0.85 18.52 -36.54
C PRO A 20 -1.02 18.47 -35.01
N LEU A 21 -1.28 17.28 -34.47
CA LEU A 21 -1.52 17.07 -33.05
C LEU A 21 -0.19 16.97 -32.27
N GLY A 22 0.50 18.11 -32.11
CA GLY A 22 1.67 18.26 -31.24
C GLY A 22 2.94 17.50 -31.69
N THR A 23 4.09 17.95 -31.20
CA THR A 23 5.39 17.29 -31.43
C THR A 23 5.65 16.22 -30.36
N PRO A 24 6.04 14.98 -30.74
CA PRO A 24 6.41 13.95 -29.78
C PRO A 24 7.69 14.34 -29.04
N ILE A 25 7.72 14.05 -27.73
CA ILE A 25 8.87 14.30 -26.86
C ILE A 25 9.95 13.25 -27.20
N VAL A 26 11.13 13.71 -27.61
CA VAL A 26 12.30 12.85 -27.85
C VAL A 26 12.85 12.43 -26.50
N VAL A 27 12.76 11.15 -26.16
CA VAL A 27 13.51 10.56 -25.04
C VAL A 27 14.81 10.02 -25.63
N GLU A 28 15.93 10.63 -25.23
CA GLU A 28 17.27 10.20 -25.62
C GLU A 28 17.60 8.89 -24.89
N ASP A 29 17.83 7.84 -25.67
CA ASP A 29 18.33 6.54 -25.21
C ASP A 29 19.85 6.59 -25.15
N LYS A 30 20.43 6.34 -23.97
CA LYS A 30 21.86 6.12 -23.78
C LYS A 30 22.08 4.76 -23.13
N ASP A 31 22.57 3.86 -23.96
CA ASP A 31 22.94 2.48 -23.65
C ASP A 31 24.01 2.32 -22.54
N LYS A 32 23.63 1.58 -21.50
CA LYS A 32 24.30 0.42 -20.84
C LYS A 32 25.73 0.57 -20.21
N PRO A 33 26.31 -0.49 -19.60
CA PRO A 33 26.24 -0.74 -18.15
C PRO A 33 27.65 -0.77 -17.50
N ASN A 34 27.78 -0.35 -16.24
CA ASN A 34 29.01 -0.60 -15.49
C ASN A 34 28.72 -1.36 -14.18
N VAL A 35 29.42 -2.48 -14.05
CA VAL A 35 29.49 -3.37 -12.89
C VAL A 35 30.41 -2.76 -11.84
N MET A 36 30.00 -2.70 -10.57
CA MET A 36 30.95 -2.82 -9.47
C MET A 36 30.27 -3.36 -8.21
N GLU A 37 30.86 -4.43 -7.68
CA GLU A 37 30.50 -5.10 -6.42
C GLU A 37 30.64 -4.19 -5.19
N GLY A 38 29.91 -4.54 -4.14
CA GLY A 38 30.53 -4.60 -2.81
C GLY A 38 29.96 -3.70 -1.70
N HIS A 39 29.31 -4.37 -0.74
CA HIS A 39 29.42 -4.15 0.71
C HIS A 39 28.62 -3.03 1.40
N GLY A 40 27.78 -3.46 2.37
CA GLY A 40 27.82 -2.88 3.72
C GLY A 40 26.65 -2.02 4.17
N THR A 41 25.86 -2.58 5.08
CA THR A 41 24.94 -1.98 6.04
C THR A 41 25.46 -0.67 6.66
N THR A 42 24.66 0.40 6.69
CA THR A 42 24.12 1.09 7.90
C THR A 42 23.37 2.36 7.51
N ASP A 43 22.25 2.56 8.22
CA ASP A 43 21.61 3.80 8.67
C ASP A 43 22.24 5.13 8.22
N GLU A 44 21.39 6.07 7.75
CA GLU A 44 21.32 7.48 8.19
C GLU A 44 20.50 8.36 7.21
N VAL A 45 19.42 8.93 7.76
CA VAL A 45 19.02 10.35 7.65
C VAL A 45 18.54 10.88 6.28
N LEU A 46 17.20 10.96 6.13
CA LEU A 46 16.56 12.01 5.33
C LEU A 46 15.99 13.09 6.25
N GLN A 47 16.53 14.29 6.07
CA GLN A 47 16.15 15.52 6.74
C GLN A 47 14.82 16.08 6.22
N HIS A 48 14.23 16.94 7.06
CA HIS A 48 13.20 17.95 6.80
C HIS A 48 11.73 17.56 6.97
N LEU A 49 11.20 17.81 8.18
CA LEU A 49 10.01 18.67 8.33
C LEU A 49 9.99 19.34 9.72
N PRO A 50 9.78 20.67 9.84
CA PRO A 50 9.85 21.34 11.14
C PRO A 50 8.56 21.17 11.94
N ARG A 51 8.74 20.52 13.10
CA ARG A 51 7.93 20.60 14.32
C ARG A 51 7.71 22.05 14.73
N SER A 52 6.48 22.47 14.96
CA SER A 52 6.19 23.73 15.68
C SER A 52 5.18 23.48 16.79
N SER A 53 5.72 23.39 18.00
CA SER A 53 5.02 23.46 19.28
C SER A 53 4.44 24.85 19.52
N SER A 54 3.25 24.90 20.10
CA SER A 54 2.57 26.10 20.58
C SER A 54 3.36 26.78 21.71
N VAL A 55 3.71 28.06 21.53
CA VAL A 55 4.16 28.94 22.60
C VAL A 55 3.32 30.23 22.53
N LEU A 56 2.61 30.52 23.62
CA LEU A 56 1.88 31.76 23.85
C LEU A 56 2.86 32.89 24.23
N PRO A 57 2.70 34.12 23.71
CA PRO A 57 3.31 35.29 24.33
C PRO A 57 2.30 36.03 25.21
N THR A 58 2.65 36.15 26.49
CA THR A 58 2.15 37.16 27.41
C THR A 58 2.56 38.55 26.90
N THR A 59 1.61 39.49 26.77
CA THR A 59 1.92 40.90 26.54
C THR A 59 1.36 41.76 27.66
N SER A 60 2.26 42.43 28.37
CA SER A 60 2.00 43.46 29.36
C SER A 60 1.78 44.84 28.73
N VAL A 61 0.73 45.54 29.22
CA VAL A 61 0.69 46.98 29.61
C VAL A 61 0.49 48.08 28.52
N THR A 62 -0.75 48.64 28.55
CA THR A 62 -1.14 50.09 28.59
C THR A 62 -1.57 50.87 27.33
N GLN A 63 -2.85 51.31 27.39
CA GLN A 63 -3.56 52.57 26.96
C GLN A 63 -3.02 53.41 25.79
N ASP A 64 -3.78 54.08 24.91
CA ASP A 64 -5.20 54.25 24.49
C ASP A 64 -5.14 55.19 23.22
N PRO A 65 -6.22 55.83 22.70
CA PRO A 65 -7.06 55.45 21.58
C PRO A 65 -6.85 56.27 20.27
N SER A 66 -7.25 55.71 19.11
CA SER A 66 -7.98 56.47 18.05
C SER A 66 -8.52 55.52 16.95
N PRO A 67 -9.75 55.70 16.41
CA PRO A 67 -10.45 54.69 15.63
C PRO A 67 -10.45 55.01 14.14
N THR A 68 -9.62 54.39 13.31
CA THR A 68 -9.86 54.41 11.85
C THR A 68 -9.45 53.12 11.13
N SER A 69 -10.34 52.71 10.24
CA SER A 69 -10.15 51.83 9.08
C SER A 69 -10.10 50.29 9.28
N ASN A 70 -11.05 49.65 8.59
CA ASN A 70 -11.02 48.29 8.06
C ASN A 70 -10.99 47.13 9.07
N LYS A 71 -12.13 46.90 9.72
CA LYS A 71 -12.43 45.63 10.39
C LYS A 71 -12.49 44.49 9.35
N LYS A 72 -11.35 43.86 9.06
CA LYS A 72 -11.30 42.54 8.42
C LYS A 72 -12.03 41.57 9.36
N ARG A 73 -13.26 41.19 9.00
CA ARG A 73 -14.07 40.23 9.77
C ARG A 73 -13.28 38.94 9.91
N LYS A 74 -12.79 38.62 11.11
CA LYS A 74 -12.27 37.29 11.43
C LYS A 74 -13.46 36.34 11.31
N ARG A 75 -13.55 35.58 10.21
CA ARG A 75 -14.50 34.47 10.09
C ARG A 75 -14.06 33.40 11.09
N ALA A 76 -14.48 33.55 12.34
CA ALA A 76 -14.52 32.43 13.28
C ALA A 76 -15.73 31.58 12.90
N SER A 77 -15.62 30.87 11.78
CA SER A 77 -16.52 29.75 11.51
C SER A 77 -15.82 28.54 12.10
N GLY A 78 -15.96 28.36 13.41
CA GLY A 78 -15.74 27.04 13.99
C GLY A 78 -16.72 26.06 13.36
N LEU A 79 -16.35 24.79 13.33
CA LEU A 79 -17.25 23.71 12.95
C LEU A 79 -18.51 23.86 13.82
N THR A 80 -19.67 23.90 13.19
CA THR A 80 -20.93 23.89 13.94
C THR A 80 -21.13 22.52 14.57
N GLU A 81 -22.04 22.41 15.54
CA GLU A 81 -22.39 21.12 16.14
C GLU A 81 -22.87 20.13 15.07
N GLU A 82 -23.67 20.60 14.11
CA GLU A 82 -24.14 19.82 12.96
C GLU A 82 -22.97 19.34 12.09
N ASP A 83 -21.99 20.21 11.80
CA ASP A 83 -20.78 19.83 11.05
C ASP A 83 -19.98 18.75 11.79
N THR A 84 -19.95 18.83 13.13
CA THR A 84 -19.25 17.88 13.98
C THR A 84 -19.95 16.52 13.98
N ILE A 85 -21.28 16.50 14.04
CA ILE A 85 -22.10 15.28 13.93
C ILE A 85 -21.92 14.64 12.55
N GLN A 86 -21.98 15.43 11.48
CA GLN A 86 -21.78 14.93 10.12
C GLN A 86 -20.38 14.32 9.95
N CYS A 87 -19.34 14.98 10.48
CA CYS A 87 -17.98 14.45 10.45
C CYS A 87 -17.86 13.14 11.24
N SER A 88 -18.49 13.04 12.41
CA SER A 88 -18.51 11.79 13.19
C SER A 88 -19.16 10.65 12.41
N ASN A 89 -20.35 10.89 11.85
CA ASN A 89 -21.06 9.89 11.07
C ASN A 89 -20.26 9.43 9.84
N MET A 90 -19.53 10.35 9.20
CA MET A 90 -18.63 10.02 8.10
C MET A 90 -17.45 9.18 8.57
N ILE A 91 -16.85 9.48 9.72
CA ILE A 91 -15.75 8.68 10.30
C ILE A 91 -16.24 7.26 10.57
N ASP A 92 -17.42 7.10 11.17
CA ASP A 92 -18.00 5.79 11.47
C ASP A 92 -18.28 4.99 10.18
N ALA A 93 -18.90 5.62 9.18
CA ALA A 93 -19.13 5.00 7.88
C ALA A 93 -17.81 4.58 7.20
N MET A 94 -16.77 5.39 7.32
CA MET A 94 -15.47 5.11 6.73
C MET A 94 -14.74 3.97 7.48
N HIS A 95 -14.95 3.87 8.80
CA HIS A 95 -14.52 2.73 9.60
C HIS A 95 -15.21 1.43 9.17
N GLU A 96 -16.52 1.46 8.93
CA GLU A 96 -17.28 0.32 8.43
C GLU A 96 -16.81 -0.11 7.03
N ILE A 97 -16.56 0.84 6.14
CA ILE A 97 -16.00 0.56 4.81
C ILE A 97 -14.61 -0.08 4.93
N ALA A 98 -13.72 0.47 5.78
CA ALA A 98 -12.40 -0.10 5.99
C ALA A 98 -12.46 -1.52 6.57
N SER A 99 -13.37 -1.76 7.52
CA SER A 99 -13.65 -3.09 8.07
C SER A 99 -14.15 -4.07 7.00
N ALA A 100 -15.13 -3.65 6.19
CA ALA A 100 -15.68 -4.45 5.11
C ALA A 100 -14.62 -4.79 4.03
N ILE A 101 -13.76 -3.84 3.65
CA ILE A 101 -12.67 -4.07 2.70
C ILE A 101 -11.67 -5.09 3.28
N ASN A 102 -11.26 -4.94 4.54
CA ASN A 102 -10.35 -5.90 5.18
C ASN A 102 -10.97 -7.31 5.29
N ASN A 103 -12.28 -7.41 5.53
CA ASN A 103 -12.97 -8.69 5.57
C ASN A 103 -13.13 -9.33 4.17
N THR A 104 -13.37 -8.54 3.13
CA THR A 104 -13.61 -9.05 1.76
C THR A 104 -12.34 -9.33 0.97
N CYS A 105 -11.23 -8.62 1.24
CA CYS A 105 -9.92 -8.84 0.58
C CYS A 105 -9.31 -10.22 0.90
N HIS A 106 -9.89 -10.94 1.86
CA HIS A 106 -9.39 -12.22 2.36
C HIS A 106 -10.41 -13.34 2.26
N ALA A 107 -11.43 -13.29 1.39
CA ALA A 107 -12.42 -14.37 1.33
C ALA A 107 -11.85 -15.68 0.72
N GLU A 108 -10.86 -15.59 -0.17
CA GLU A 108 -10.40 -16.74 -0.95
C GLU A 108 -9.02 -17.24 -0.50
N THR A 109 -8.91 -18.55 -0.32
CA THR A 109 -7.63 -19.24 -0.08
C THR A 109 -6.89 -19.45 -1.40
N HIS A 110 -5.56 -19.54 -1.37
CA HIS A 110 -4.78 -19.77 -2.58
C HIS A 110 -5.20 -21.09 -3.28
N PRO A 111 -5.48 -21.11 -4.60
CA PRO A 111 -6.04 -22.27 -5.29
C PRO A 111 -5.16 -23.52 -5.16
N ASP A 112 -3.84 -23.33 -5.19
CA ASP A 112 -2.89 -24.45 -5.06
C ASP A 112 -2.62 -24.90 -3.62
N LEU A 113 -3.17 -24.23 -2.59
CA LEU A 113 -2.87 -24.56 -1.20
C LEU A 113 -3.29 -26.00 -0.85
N TYR A 114 -4.49 -26.39 -1.27
CA TYR A 114 -4.99 -27.75 -1.05
C TYR A 114 -4.02 -28.79 -1.61
N LYS A 115 -3.64 -28.63 -2.89
CA LYS A 115 -2.72 -29.54 -3.58
C LYS A 115 -1.35 -29.55 -2.89
N ALA A 116 -0.81 -28.38 -2.56
CA ALA A 116 0.50 -28.25 -1.90
C ALA A 116 0.57 -28.97 -0.55
N VAL A 117 -0.55 -29.04 0.20
CA VAL A 117 -0.64 -29.78 1.46
C VAL A 117 -0.92 -31.27 1.21
N MET A 118 -1.85 -31.60 0.32
CA MET A 118 -2.27 -33.00 0.08
C MET A 118 -1.22 -33.85 -0.63
N ASP A 119 -0.32 -33.23 -1.42
CA ASP A 119 0.80 -33.93 -2.06
C ASP A 119 1.89 -34.35 -1.05
N LEU A 120 1.84 -33.90 0.21
CA LEU A 120 2.76 -34.31 1.27
C LEU A 120 2.36 -35.67 1.87
N ILE A 121 2.35 -36.69 1.01
CA ILE A 121 1.94 -38.08 1.33
C ILE A 121 2.80 -38.77 2.40
N VAL A 122 3.95 -38.17 2.76
CA VAL A 122 4.86 -38.66 3.81
C VAL A 122 4.31 -38.44 5.23
N PHE A 123 3.31 -37.58 5.39
CA PHE A 123 2.64 -37.34 6.67
C PHE A 123 1.32 -38.09 6.77
N ASP A 124 0.73 -38.15 7.96
CA ASP A 124 -0.60 -38.72 8.13
C ASP A 124 -1.68 -37.81 7.53
N GLN A 125 -2.81 -38.41 7.11
CA GLN A 125 -3.91 -37.65 6.51
C GLN A 125 -4.51 -36.64 7.49
N ASN A 126 -4.61 -37.00 8.78
CA ASN A 126 -5.14 -36.11 9.82
C ASN A 126 -4.23 -34.90 10.00
N ASP A 127 -2.92 -35.11 10.09
CA ASP A 127 -1.93 -34.02 10.13
C ASP A 127 -2.08 -33.09 8.92
N ARG A 128 -2.28 -33.65 7.72
CA ARG A 128 -2.48 -32.83 6.50
C ARG A 128 -3.74 -31.99 6.57
N LEU A 129 -4.83 -32.52 7.10
CA LEU A 129 -6.08 -31.77 7.28
C LEU A 129 -5.92 -30.68 8.33
N ALA A 130 -5.32 -30.99 9.48
CA ALA A 130 -5.11 -30.03 10.55
C ALA A 130 -4.19 -28.86 10.13
N VAL A 131 -3.11 -29.17 9.39
CA VAL A 131 -2.25 -28.12 8.81
C VAL A 131 -2.95 -27.34 7.71
N LEU A 132 -3.81 -27.98 6.91
CA LEU A 132 -4.60 -27.28 5.89
C LEU A 132 -5.55 -26.27 6.54
N ASP A 133 -6.31 -26.67 7.55
CA ASP A 133 -7.24 -25.80 8.29
C ASP A 133 -6.49 -24.61 8.90
N TYR A 134 -5.35 -24.88 9.56
CA TYR A 134 -4.44 -23.85 10.07
C TYR A 134 -3.99 -22.85 8.99
N LEU A 135 -3.63 -23.33 7.79
CA LEU A 135 -3.15 -22.47 6.71
C LEU A 135 -4.29 -21.68 6.02
N ILE A 136 -5.51 -22.21 6.02
CA ILE A 136 -6.72 -21.50 5.57
C ILE A 136 -7.03 -20.32 6.51
N GLU A 137 -6.93 -20.53 7.81
CA GLU A 137 -7.08 -19.48 8.82
C GLU A 137 -5.94 -18.46 8.76
N HIS A 138 -4.72 -18.92 8.51
CA HIS A 138 -3.53 -18.08 8.39
C HIS A 138 -3.08 -17.88 6.94
N LYS A 139 -3.90 -17.19 6.14
CA LYS A 139 -3.70 -17.01 4.68
C LYS A 139 -2.31 -16.56 4.26
N ALA A 140 -1.67 -15.64 5.00
CA ALA A 140 -0.30 -15.20 4.70
C ALA A 140 0.72 -16.35 4.81
N LYS A 141 0.54 -17.25 5.79
CA LYS A 141 1.35 -18.46 5.92
C LYS A 141 1.03 -19.45 4.80
N GLY A 142 -0.26 -19.64 4.47
CA GLY A 142 -0.70 -20.47 3.35
C GLY A 142 -0.08 -20.05 2.00
N LEU A 143 -0.10 -18.75 1.70
CA LEU A 143 0.52 -18.21 0.49
C LEU A 143 2.04 -18.49 0.44
N ASN A 144 2.74 -18.27 1.55
CA ASN A 144 4.18 -18.56 1.61
C ASN A 144 4.46 -20.07 1.50
N PHE A 145 3.60 -20.91 2.07
CA PHE A 145 3.73 -22.37 2.02
C PHE A 145 3.67 -22.92 0.59
N VAL A 146 2.78 -22.36 -0.25
CA VAL A 146 2.69 -22.73 -1.67
C VAL A 146 3.97 -22.36 -2.44
N LYS A 147 4.58 -21.21 -2.12
CA LYS A 147 5.80 -20.74 -2.79
C LYS A 147 7.06 -21.56 -2.43
N MET A 148 7.04 -22.32 -1.34
CA MET A 148 8.16 -23.15 -0.92
C MET A 148 8.37 -24.31 -1.91
N ASN A 149 9.62 -24.73 -2.11
CA ASN A 149 9.92 -26.01 -2.75
C ASN A 149 9.54 -27.19 -1.85
N ASP A 150 9.55 -28.41 -2.36
CA ASP A 150 9.04 -29.59 -1.64
C ASP A 150 9.78 -29.90 -0.33
N GLU A 151 11.09 -29.71 -0.28
CA GLU A 151 11.90 -29.96 0.92
C GLU A 151 11.58 -28.95 2.02
N VAL A 152 11.56 -27.67 1.68
CA VAL A 152 11.24 -26.59 2.60
C VAL A 152 9.78 -26.70 3.04
N ARG A 153 8.87 -27.10 2.14
CA ARG A 153 7.46 -27.33 2.46
C ARG A 153 7.29 -28.45 3.48
N LYS A 154 7.99 -29.57 3.33
CA LYS A 154 8.01 -30.68 4.32
C LYS A 154 8.56 -30.21 5.68
N ALA A 155 9.62 -29.41 5.69
CA ALA A 155 10.19 -28.88 6.92
C ALA A 155 9.24 -27.88 7.61
N SER A 156 8.61 -27.01 6.82
CA SER A 156 7.59 -26.07 7.28
C SER A 156 6.39 -26.79 7.90
N PHE A 157 5.91 -27.85 7.24
CA PHE A 157 4.81 -28.69 7.73
C PHE A 157 5.12 -29.26 9.13
N LYS A 158 6.30 -29.88 9.31
CA LYS A 158 6.76 -30.38 10.62
C LYS A 158 6.85 -29.27 11.66
N ARG A 159 7.31 -28.09 11.25
CA ARG A 159 7.41 -26.92 12.14
C ARG A 159 6.04 -26.44 12.60
N ILE A 160 5.03 -26.46 11.72
CA ILE A 160 3.65 -26.08 12.05
C ILE A 160 3.08 -27.04 13.09
N LEU A 161 3.18 -28.36 12.88
CA LEU A 161 2.70 -29.35 13.86
C LEU A 161 3.40 -29.18 15.22
N LYS A 162 4.73 -29.00 15.22
CA LYS A 162 5.49 -28.82 16.46
C LYS A 162 5.13 -27.52 17.19
N ALA A 163 4.82 -26.46 16.46
CA ALA A 163 4.49 -25.15 17.03
C ALA A 163 3.04 -25.06 17.54
N ASN A 164 2.16 -25.95 17.07
CA ASN A 164 0.74 -25.94 17.41
C ASN A 164 0.32 -27.38 17.79
N PRO A 165 0.67 -27.84 19.01
CA PRO A 165 0.36 -29.20 19.45
C PRO A 165 -1.15 -29.48 19.53
N ASP A 166 -1.96 -28.42 19.66
CA ASP A 166 -3.43 -28.50 19.73
C ASP A 166 -4.09 -28.86 18.38
N LEU A 167 -3.31 -28.91 17.29
CA LEU A 167 -3.78 -29.36 15.97
C LEU A 167 -3.91 -30.89 15.87
N LEU A 168 -3.42 -31.65 16.87
CA LEU A 168 -3.34 -33.12 16.88
C LEU A 168 -4.36 -33.76 17.82
#